data_AF-A0A9Q9V6I7-F1
#
_entry.id   AF-A0A9Q9V6I7-F1
#
_cell.length_a   1.000
_cell.length_b   1.000
_cell.length_c   1.000
_cell.angle_alpha   90.00
_cell.angle_beta   90.00
_cell.angle_gamma   90.00
#
_symmetry.space_group_name_H-M   'P 1'
#
loop_
_entity.id
_entity.type
_entity.pdbx_description
1 polymer ?
#
loop_
_entity_poly.entity_id
_entity_poly.type
_entity_poly.pdbx_seq_one_letter_code
_entity_poly.pdbx_strand_id
1 'polypeptide(L)'
;MTKILEWLLGVSLIGVAWGLVTFTSFDLQLPPQYRELAWPMPVYLLVVFGCYSLATVGYRVATFNDCEDAAKELQAQIKEAKEDLKKKGLKM
;
A
#
# COMPACT_ATOMS: atom_id res chain seq x y z
N MET A 1 13.90 13.58 -13.93
CA MET A 1 14.07 12.32 -14.69
C MET A 1 15.17 11.40 -14.15
N THR A 2 16.00 11.79 -13.15
CA THR A 2 17.10 10.94 -12.65
C THR A 2 16.67 9.92 -11.58
N LYS A 3 15.59 10.21 -10.84
CA LYS A 3 15.13 9.38 -9.72
C LYS A 3 14.78 7.95 -10.11
N ILE A 4 14.07 7.75 -11.22
CA ILE A 4 13.72 6.39 -11.69
C ILE A 4 14.99 5.61 -12.04
N LEU A 5 15.97 6.26 -12.68
CA LEU A 5 17.25 5.64 -13.02
C LEU A 5 18.06 5.28 -11.77
N GLU A 6 18.09 6.15 -10.75
CA GLU A 6 18.71 5.87 -9.44
C GLU A 6 18.10 4.61 -8.79
N TRP A 7 16.77 4.51 -8.77
CA TRP A 7 16.06 3.34 -8.24
C TRP A 7 16.31 2.08 -9.06
N LEU A 8 16.31 2.19 -10.38
CA LEU A 8 16.51 1.05 -11.28
C LEU A 8 17.93 0.50 -11.14
N LEU A 9 18.94 1.36 -11.03
CA LEU A 9 20.32 0.98 -10.74
C LEU A 9 20.45 0.32 -9.37
N GLY A 10 19.82 0.88 -8.33
CA GLY A 10 19.83 0.30 -6.98
C GLY A 10 19.21 -1.09 -6.93
N VAL A 11 18.02 -1.26 -7.54
CA VAL A 11 17.34 -2.57 -7.61
C VAL A 11 18.14 -3.56 -8.44
N SER A 12 18.75 -3.12 -9.54
CA SER A 12 19.61 -3.96 -10.38
C SER A 12 20.84 -4.45 -9.62
N LEU A 13 21.52 -3.59 -8.86
CA LEU A 13 22.68 -3.99 -8.03
C LEU A 13 22.29 -5.01 -6.97
N ILE A 14 21.16 -4.82 -6.30
CA ILE A 14 20.65 -5.77 -5.30
C ILE A 14 20.29 -7.10 -5.95
N GLY A 15 19.63 -7.07 -7.12
CA GLY A 15 19.28 -8.26 -7.89
C GLY A 15 20.50 -9.04 -8.38
N VAL A 16 21.54 -8.35 -8.82
CA VAL A 16 22.82 -8.95 -9.22
C VAL A 16 23.55 -9.54 -8.02
N ALA A 17 23.63 -8.82 -6.89
CA ALA A 17 24.22 -9.34 -5.65
C ALA A 17 23.48 -10.60 -5.16
N TRP A 18 22.15 -10.58 -5.19
CA TRP A 18 21.31 -11.74 -4.88
C TRP A 18 21.53 -12.91 -5.83
N GLY A 19 21.58 -12.63 -7.13
CA GLY A 19 21.84 -13.62 -8.17
C GLY A 19 23.21 -14.28 -7.98
N LEU A 20 24.24 -13.51 -7.62
CA LEU A 20 25.58 -14.04 -7.32
C LEU A 20 25.61 -14.94 -6.09
N VAL A 21 24.82 -14.63 -5.05
CA VAL A 21 24.70 -15.47 -3.83
C VAL A 21 23.96 -16.77 -4.11
N THR A 22 22.97 -16.76 -5.02
CA THR A 22 22.14 -17.93 -5.35
C THR A 22 22.75 -18.82 -6.45
N PHE A 23 23.16 -18.22 -7.57
CA PHE A 23 23.82 -18.88 -8.70
C PHE A 23 25.33 -18.95 -8.47
N THR A 24 25.73 -19.95 -7.69
CA THR A 24 27.14 -20.28 -7.41
C THR A 24 27.87 -20.76 -8.68
N SER A 25 28.42 -19.82 -9.45
CA SER A 25 29.53 -20.09 -10.38
C SER A 25 30.89 -19.68 -9.80
N PHE A 26 30.91 -19.01 -8.64
CA PHE A 26 32.13 -18.63 -7.93
C PHE A 26 32.19 -19.36 -6.59
N ASP A 27 33.34 -20.00 -6.32
CA ASP A 27 33.76 -20.74 -5.12
C ASP A 27 33.79 -19.85 -3.85
N LEU A 28 32.67 -19.23 -3.49
CA LEU A 28 32.54 -18.50 -2.23
C LEU A 28 32.16 -19.53 -1.16
N GLN A 29 33.12 -19.89 -0.30
CA GLN A 29 32.92 -20.76 0.87
C GLN A 29 31.98 -20.10 1.90
N LEU A 30 30.71 -19.96 1.56
CA LEU A 30 29.66 -19.51 2.47
C LEU A 30 29.15 -20.74 3.25
N PRO A 31 28.93 -20.62 4.57
CA PRO A 31 28.37 -21.70 5.36
C PRO A 31 27.01 -22.12 4.79
N PRO A 32 26.71 -23.44 4.74
CA PRO A 32 25.51 -23.97 4.08
C PRO A 32 24.21 -23.38 4.64
N GLN A 33 24.19 -23.03 5.93
CA GLN A 33 23.06 -22.44 6.64
C GLN A 33 22.60 -21.12 6.01
N TYR A 34 23.53 -20.28 5.55
CA TYR A 34 23.20 -19.00 4.93
C TYR A 34 22.63 -19.18 3.52
N ARG A 35 23.06 -20.23 2.81
CA ARG A 35 22.60 -20.51 1.45
C ARG A 35 21.14 -20.98 1.43
N GLU A 36 20.77 -21.84 2.37
CA GLU A 36 19.39 -22.32 2.53
C GLU A 36 18.42 -21.17 2.85
N LEU A 37 18.88 -20.16 3.61
CA LEU A 37 18.08 -18.96 3.90
C LEU A 37 18.11 -17.94 2.75
N ALA A 38 19.24 -17.84 2.05
CA ALA A 38 19.44 -16.94 0.92
C ALA A 38 18.89 -17.50 -0.41
N TRP A 39 18.17 -18.60 -0.44
CA TRP A 39 17.39 -19.01 -1.62
C TRP A 39 15.95 -18.44 -1.60
N PRO A 40 15.21 -18.54 -0.49
CA PRO A 40 13.83 -18.04 -0.39
C PRO A 40 13.66 -16.55 -0.05
N MET A 41 14.71 -15.73 0.18
CA MET A 41 14.47 -14.35 0.68
C MET A 41 13.57 -13.45 -0.19
N PRO A 42 13.59 -13.48 -1.54
CA PRO A 42 12.67 -12.69 -2.34
C PRO A 42 11.22 -13.04 -2.05
N VAL A 43 10.94 -14.32 -1.81
CA VAL A 43 9.60 -14.79 -1.43
C VAL A 43 9.24 -14.28 -0.04
N TYR A 44 10.15 -14.36 0.93
CA TYR A 44 9.93 -13.80 2.27
C TYR A 44 9.68 -12.28 2.23
N LEU A 45 10.44 -11.55 1.42
CA LEU A 45 10.28 -10.11 1.23
C LEU A 45 8.90 -9.78 0.64
N LEU A 46 8.45 -10.54 -0.37
CA LEU A 46 7.11 -10.40 -0.94
C LEU A 46 6.00 -10.68 0.08
N VAL A 47 6.15 -11.72 0.91
CA VAL A 47 5.18 -12.06 1.97
C VAL A 47 5.10 -10.93 2.99
N VAL A 48 6.23 -10.45 3.50
CA VAL A 48 6.28 -9.34 4.46
C VAL A 48 5.68 -8.06 3.86
N PHE A 49 6.03 -7.74 2.62
CA PHE A 49 5.45 -6.61 1.90
C PHE A 49 3.94 -6.75 1.73
N GLY A 50 3.45 -7.95 1.39
CA GLY A 50 2.03 -8.26 1.29
C GLY A 50 1.30 -8.04 2.61
N CYS A 51 1.81 -8.59 3.71
CA CYS A 51 1.25 -8.42 5.04
C CYS A 51 1.22 -6.95 5.46
N TYR A 52 2.32 -6.20 5.23
CA TYR A 52 2.40 -4.78 5.54
C TYR A 52 1.39 -3.95 4.73
N SER A 53 1.27 -4.22 3.44
CA SER A 53 0.30 -3.58 2.55
C SER A 53 -1.13 -3.84 3.03
N LEU A 54 -1.46 -5.09 3.33
CA LEU A 54 -2.79 -5.48 3.78
C LEU A 54 -3.14 -4.87 5.15
N ALA A 55 -2.19 -4.82 6.07
CA ALA A 55 -2.34 -4.15 7.37
C ALA A 55 -2.56 -2.63 7.19
N THR A 56 -1.81 -1.99 6.30
CA THR A 56 -1.95 -0.55 6.03
C THR A 56 -3.30 -0.22 5.42
N VAL A 57 -3.76 -1.02 4.44
CA VAL A 57 -5.08 -0.86 3.83
C VAL A 57 -6.16 -1.13 4.85
N GLY A 58 -6.07 -2.23 5.60
CA GLY A 58 -7.04 -2.58 6.65
C GLY A 58 -7.15 -1.49 7.72
N TYR A 59 -6.03 -0.93 8.18
CA TYR A 59 -6.01 0.17 9.15
C TYR A 59 -6.67 1.43 8.59
N ARG A 60 -6.39 1.79 7.34
CA ARG A 60 -7.00 2.97 6.69
C ARG A 60 -8.49 2.80 6.42
N VAL A 61 -8.94 1.58 6.09
CA VAL A 61 -10.37 1.27 5.94
C VAL A 61 -11.07 1.29 7.30
N ALA A 62 -10.48 0.69 8.32
CA ALA A 62 -11.06 0.68 9.68
C ALA A 62 -11.10 2.08 10.31
N THR A 63 -10.15 2.95 9.93
CA THR A 63 -10.06 4.34 10.40
C THR A 63 -10.70 5.32 9.41
N PHE A 64 -11.45 4.82 8.41
CA PHE A 64 -12.23 5.69 7.55
C PHE A 64 -13.31 6.31 8.43
N ASN A 65 -13.06 7.55 8.87
CA ASN A 65 -13.91 8.31 9.76
C ASN A 65 -15.31 8.34 9.17
N ASP A 66 -16.26 7.63 9.79
CA ASP A 66 -17.66 7.76 9.46
C ASP A 66 -17.99 9.24 9.63
N CYS A 67 -18.15 9.95 8.50
CA CYS A 67 -18.53 11.35 8.45
C CYS A 67 -20.01 11.50 8.84
N GLU A 68 -20.41 10.92 9.98
CA GLU A 68 -21.77 10.99 10.49
C GLU A 68 -22.21 12.44 10.70
N ASP A 69 -21.30 13.29 11.20
CA ASP A 69 -21.62 14.70 11.46
C ASP A 69 -21.86 15.46 10.15
N ALA A 70 -21.01 15.24 9.14
CA ALA A 70 -21.22 15.84 7.82
C ALA A 70 -22.50 15.31 7.16
N ALA A 71 -22.82 14.02 7.34
CA ALA A 71 -24.06 13.43 6.85
C ALA A 71 -25.30 14.03 7.55
N LYS A 72 -25.25 14.22 8.88
CA LYS A 72 -26.31 14.88 9.66
C LYS A 72 -26.50 16.34 9.25
N GLU A 73 -25.40 17.07 9.06
CA GLU A 73 -25.44 18.46 8.60
C GLU A 73 -26.05 18.58 7.19
N LEU A 74 -25.63 17.73 6.25
CA LEU A 74 -26.21 17.65 4.91
C LEU A 74 -27.71 17.32 4.95
N GLN A 75 -28.14 16.38 5.79
CA GLN A 75 -29.56 16.05 5.97
C GLN A 75 -30.37 17.23 6.49
N ALA A 76 -29.83 18.01 7.43
CA ALA A 76 -30.46 19.22 7.93
C ALA A 76 -30.63 20.29 6.83
N GLN A 77 -29.58 20.53 6.04
CA GLN A 77 -29.63 21.47 4.91
C GLN A 77 -30.65 21.03 3.84
N ILE A 78 -30.75 19.74 3.55
CA ILE A 78 -31.76 19.19 2.62
C ILE A 78 -33.18 19.46 3.14
N LYS A 79 -33.41 19.29 4.45
CA LYS A 79 -34.71 19.54 5.06
C LYS A 79 -35.09 21.02 4.99
N GLU A 80 -34.16 21.91 5.32
CA GLU A 80 -34.37 23.36 5.23
C GLU A 80 -34.66 23.80 3.78
N ALA A 81 -33.87 23.31 2.81
CA ALA A 81 -34.08 23.60 1.40
C ALA A 81 -35.45 23.11 0.88
N LYS A 82 -35.90 21.94 1.34
CA LYS A 82 -37.25 21.40 1.04
C LYS A 82 -38.36 22.31 1.59
N GLU A 83 -38.22 22.76 2.82
CA GLU A 83 -39.19 23.66 3.46
C GLU A 83 -39.25 25.01 2.74
N ASP A 84 -38.11 25.56 2.36
CA ASP A 84 -38.03 26.82 1.63
C ASP A 84 -38.58 26.74 0.20
N LEU A 85 -38.38 25.62 -0.50
CA LEU A 85 -39.03 25.37 -1.79
C LEU A 85 -40.55 25.28 -1.66
N LYS A 86 -41.03 24.62 -0.61
CA LYS A 86 -42.47 24.53 -0.32
C LYS A 86 -43.06 25.92 0.00
N LYS A 87 -42.35 26.76 0.76
CA LYS A 87 -42.75 28.16 1.01
C LYS A 87 -42.81 28.98 -0.27
N LYS A 88 -41.90 28.72 -1.22
CA LYS A 88 -41.89 29.36 -2.55
C LYS A 88 -42.96 28.81 -3.51
N GLY A 89 -43.84 27.91 -3.07
CA GLY A 89 -44.93 27.35 -3.87
C GLY A 89 -44.48 26.32 -4.91
N LEU A 90 -43.21 25.92 -4.89
CA LEU A 90 -42.66 24.90 -5.76
C LEU A 90 -42.88 23.52 -5.11
N LYS A 91 -43.57 22.63 -5.81
CA LYS A 91 -43.77 21.26 -5.35
C LYS A 91 -42.51 20.45 -5.63
N MET A 92 -41.91 19.87 -4.58
CA MET A 92 -40.98 18.74 -4.65
C MET A 92 -41.75 17.43 -4.56
#